data_AF-A0A930R389-F1
#
_entry.id   AF-A0A930R389-F1
#
_cell.length_a   1.000
_cell.length_b   1.000
_cell.length_c   1.000
_cell.angle_alpha   90.00
_cell.angle_beta   90.00
_cell.angle_gamma   90.00
#
_symmetry.space_group_name_H-M   'P 1'
#
loop_
_entity.id
_entity.type
_entity.pdbx_description
1 polymer ?
#
loop_
_entity_poly.entity_id
_entity_poly.type
_entity_poly.pdbx_seq_one_letter_code
_entity_poly.pdbx_strand_id
1 'polypeptide(L)' 'MNDYRLTVAGLGPGDAGLITRETWTQIEQAEQIVLRTRIHPSVSALDDVQIAYETYDPLYEEMGDFDALYAAIVADL' A
#
# COMPACT_ATOMS: atom_id res chain seq x y z
N MET A 1 -26.18 6.93 -1.42
CA MET A 1 -25.21 5.97 -1.97
C MET A 1 -23.96 6.10 -1.13
N ASN A 2 -23.37 4.99 -0.67
CA ASN A 2 -22.02 5.08 -0.14
C ASN A 2 -21.09 5.30 -1.33
N ASP A 3 -20.38 6.43 -1.34
CA ASP A 3 -19.36 6.70 -2.34
C ASP A 3 -18.06 6.04 -1.85
N TYR A 4 -17.76 4.88 -2.39
CA TYR A 4 -16.48 4.20 -2.14
C TYR A 4 -15.42 4.77 -3.08
N ARG A 5 -14.25 5.11 -2.53
CA ARG A 5 -13.14 5.68 -3.29
C ARG A 5 -11.87 4.88 -3.03
N LEU A 6 -11.32 4.30 -4.10
CA LEU A 6 -10.00 3.68 -4.10
C LEU A 6 -8.97 4.66 -4.71
N THR A 7 -7.90 4.95 -3.95
CA THR A 7 -6.77 5.75 -4.42
C THR A 7 -5.55 4.84 -4.55
N VAL A 8 -4.99 4.72 -5.75
CA VAL A 8 -3.74 3.99 -6.00
C VAL A 8 -2.59 4.99 -6.12
N ALA A 9 -1.59 4.88 -5.25
CA ALA A 9 -0.44 5.78 -5.20
C ALA A 9 0.87 5.00 -5.02
N GLY A 10 1.98 5.58 -5.49
CA GLY A 10 3.32 5.02 -5.32
C GLY A 10 4.07 5.66 -4.15
N LEU A 11 4.87 4.85 -3.43
CA LEU A 11 5.75 5.29 -2.33
C LEU A 11 7.12 5.82 -2.81
N GLY A 12 7.32 6.00 -4.12
CA GLY A 12 8.62 6.33 -4.68
C GLY A 12 9.56 5.12 -4.81
N PRO A 13 10.85 5.34 -5.12
CA PRO A 13 11.80 4.27 -5.44
C PRO A 13 12.52 3.65 -4.22
N GLY A 14 12.16 4.02 -2.99
CA GLY A 14 12.73 3.45 -1.77
C GLY A 14 13.18 4.49 -0.75
N ASP A 15 13.73 5.63 -1.18
CA ASP A 15 14.00 6.75 -0.27
C ASP A 15 12.67 7.40 0.17
N ALA A 16 12.43 7.45 1.48
CA ALA A 16 11.25 8.09 2.07
C ALA A 16 11.09 9.57 1.66
N GLY A 17 12.18 10.29 1.44
CA GLY A 17 12.16 11.68 0.97
C GLY A 17 11.62 11.85 -0.45
N LEU A 18 11.45 10.74 -1.19
CA LEU A 18 10.90 10.72 -2.54
C LEU A 18 9.42 10.31 -2.59
N ILE A 19 8.78 10.06 -1.44
CA ILE A 19 7.32 10.02 -1.39
C ILE A 19 6.81 11.43 -1.72
N THR A 20 5.93 11.54 -2.72
CA THR A 20 5.39 12.85 -3.11
C THR A 20 4.55 13.41 -1.97
N ARG A 21 4.53 14.74 -1.85
CA ARG A 21 3.69 15.42 -0.84
C ARG A 21 2.21 15.09 -1.00
N GLU A 22 1.76 14.89 -2.25
CA GLU A 22 0.39 14.50 -2.54
C GLU A 22 0.09 13.08 -2.04
N THR A 23 0.96 12.10 -2.31
CA THR A 23 0.82 10.74 -1.78
C THR A 23 0.79 10.75 -0.25
N TRP A 24 1.71 11.47 0.39
CA TRP A 24 1.75 11.56 1.86
C TRP A 24 0.45 12.14 2.44
N THR A 25 -0.06 13.21 1.83
CA THR A 25 -1.33 13.83 2.23
C THR A 25 -2.51 12.83 2.11
N GLN A 26 -2.52 12.00 1.07
CA GLN A 26 -3.56 10.97 0.92
C GLN A 26 -3.42 9.86 1.98
N ILE A 27 -2.18 9.44 2.29
CA ILE A 27 -1.90 8.46 3.35
C ILE A 27 -2.43 8.97 4.69
N GLU A 28 -2.13 10.22 5.07
CA GLU A 28 -2.59 10.81 6.34
C GLU A 28 -4.12 10.94 6.45
N GLN A 29 -4.83 11.00 5.32
CA GLN A 29 -6.28 11.16 5.26
C GLN A 29 -7.02 9.84 5.01
N ALA A 30 -6.31 8.75 4.73
CA ALA A 30 -6.91 7.48 4.38
C ALA A 30 -7.50 6.81 5.63
N GLU A 31 -8.72 6.28 5.49
CA GLU A 31 -9.35 5.48 6.54
C GLU A 31 -8.73 4.08 6.63
N GLN A 32 -8.28 3.55 5.49
CA GLN A 32 -7.65 2.25 5.35
C GLN A 32 -6.49 2.34 4.37
N ILE A 33 -5.37 1.71 4.73
CA ILE A 33 -4.15 1.68 3.92
C ILE A 33 -3.77 0.23 3.75
N VAL A 34 -3.65 -0.21 2.49
CA VAL A 34 -3.14 -1.54 2.15
C VAL A 34 -1.92 -1.37 1.26
N LEU A 35 -0.80 -1.92 1.70
CA LEU A 35 0.45 -1.92 0.94
C LEU A 35 0.57 -3.21 0.13
N ARG A 36 1.14 -3.09 -1.07
CA ARG A 36 1.52 -4.28 -1.84
C ARG A 36 2.52 -5.16 -1.07
N THR A 37 3.41 -4.54 -0.29
CA THR A 37 4.39 -5.24 0.54
C THR A 37 4.94 -4.33 1.64
N ARG A 38 5.24 -4.89 2.83
CA ARG A 38 5.99 -4.20 3.89
C ARG A 38 7.48 -4.04 3.58
N ILE A 39 8.01 -4.79 2.61
CA ILE A 39 9.45 -4.87 2.34
C ILE A 39 9.98 -3.57 1.70
N HIS A 40 9.08 -2.74 1.14
CA HIS A 40 9.46 -1.51 0.47
C HIS A 40 10.17 -0.55 1.45
N PRO A 41 11.39 -0.05 1.14
CA PRO A 41 12.17 0.70 2.12
C PRO A 41 11.47 1.95 2.68
N SER A 42 10.66 2.63 1.85
CA SER A 42 9.91 3.83 2.28
C SER A 42 8.80 3.55 3.31
N VAL A 43 8.47 2.28 3.58
CA VAL A 43 7.50 1.91 4.62
C VAL A 43 7.99 2.31 6.01
N SER A 44 9.30 2.40 6.22
CA SER A 44 9.85 2.89 7.50
C SER A 44 9.34 4.30 7.84
N ALA A 45 9.07 5.15 6.85
CA ALA A 45 8.52 6.48 7.10
C ALA A 45 7.11 6.44 7.69
N LEU A 46 6.29 5.45 7.31
CA LEU A 46 4.97 5.24 7.90
C LEU A 46 5.10 4.69 9.32
N ASP A 47 6.03 3.75 9.53
CA ASP A 47 6.32 3.19 10.85
C ASP A 47 6.80 4.26 11.84
N ASP A 48 7.68 5.17 11.40
CA ASP A 48 8.25 6.26 12.21
C ASP A 48 7.18 7.20 12.78
N VAL A 49 6.08 7.40 12.06
CA VAL A 49 4.93 8.21 12.49
C VAL A 49 3.74 7.36 12.95
N GLN A 50 3.94 6.05 13.11
CA GLN A 50 2.96 5.08 13.60
C GLN A 50 1.66 5.02 12.78
N ILE A 51 1.76 5.17 11.46
CA ILE A 51 0.62 4.94 10.56
C ILE A 51 0.38 3.43 10.45
N ALA A 52 -0.85 3.01 10.75
CA ALA A 52 -1.26 1.63 10.60
C ALA A 52 -1.57 1.30 9.13
N TYR A 53 -1.21 0.10 8.70
CA TYR A 53 -1.48 -0.41 7.36
C TYR A 53 -1.57 -1.94 7.38
N GLU A 54 -2.26 -2.48 6.39
CA GLU A 54 -2.27 -3.90 6.07
C GLU A 54 -1.37 -4.17 4.86
N THR A 55 -1.02 -5.44 4.61
CA THR A 55 -0.16 -5.79 3.48
C THR A 55 -0.61 -7.05 2.78
N TYR A 56 -0.33 -7.12 1.47
CA TYR A 56 -0.52 -8.33 0.66
C TYR A 56 0.69 -9.28 0.71
N ASP A 57 1.62 -9.11 1.65
CA ASP A 57 2.77 -10.03 1.80
C ASP A 57 2.33 -11.51 1.93
N PRO A 58 1.25 -11.86 2.67
CA PRO A 58 0.78 -13.24 2.72
C PRO A 58 0.39 -13.80 1.33
N LEU A 59 -0.24 -13.00 0.46
CA LEU A 59 -0.56 -13.44 -0.89
C LEU A 59 0.71 -13.65 -1.73
N TYR A 60 1.73 -12.82 -1.55
CA TYR A 60 3.04 -13.03 -2.19
C TYR A 60 3.73 -14.31 -1.73
N GLU A 61 3.51 -14.74 -0.48
CA GLU A 61 4.06 -15.99 0.06
C GLU A 61 3.29 -17.23 -0.40
N GLU A 62 1.97 -17.11 -0.62
CA GLU A 62 1.10 -18.23 -0.98
C GLU A 62 1.01 -18.48 -2.49
N MET A 63 1.09 -17.44 -3.32
CA MET A 63 0.81 -17.54 -4.76
C MET A 63 2.05 -17.94 -5.57
N GLY A 64 1.86 -18.88 -6.50
CA GLY A 64 2.94 -19.41 -7.35
C GLY A 64 3.26 -18.59 -8.59
N ASP A 65 2.40 -17.63 -8.95
CA ASP A 65 2.57 -16.77 -10.12
C ASP A 65 1.91 -15.38 -9.93
N PHE A 66 2.38 -14.41 -10.71
CA PHE A 66 1.94 -13.02 -10.60
C PHE A 66 0.53 -12.78 -11.12
N ASP A 67 0.05 -13.55 -12.10
CA ASP A 67 -1.29 -13.35 -12.67
C ASP A 67 -2.36 -13.74 -11.64
N ALA A 68 -2.18 -14.88 -10.97
CA ALA A 68 -3.03 -15.33 -9.86
C ALA A 68 -2.96 -14.37 -8.67
N LEU A 69 -1.77 -13.89 -8.31
CA LEU A 69 -1.57 -12.91 -7.25
C LEU A 69 -2.35 -11.62 -7.50
N TYR A 70 -2.22 -11.03 -8.69
CA TYR A 70 -2.91 -9.78 -9.00
C TYR A 70 -4.43 -9.96 -9.10
N ALA A 71 -4.90 -11.11 -9.60
CA ALA A 71 -6.32 -11.44 -9.58
C ALA A 71 -6.87 -11.53 -8.14
N ALA A 72 -6.12 -12.13 -7.21
CA ALA A 72 -6.49 -12.21 -5.80
C ALA A 72 -6.54 -10.82 -5.13
N ILE A 73 -5.54 -9.96 -5.38
CA ILE A 73 -5.52 -8.58 -4.87
C ILE A 73 -6.75 -7.80 -5.36
N VAL A 74 -7.10 -7.91 -6.64
CA VAL A 74 -8.27 -7.20 -7.19
C VAL A 74 -9.58 -7.74 -6.64
N ALA A 75 -9.67 -9.03 -6.30
CA ALA A 75 -10.87 -9.63 -5.72
C ALA A 75 -11.12 -9.22 -4.26
N ASP A 76 -10.09 -8.78 -3.54
CA ASP A 76 -10.16 -8.32 -2.15
C ASP A 76 -10.54 -6.83 -2.02
N LEU A 77 -10.16 -6.01 -3.01
CA LEU A 77 -10.45 -4.56 -3.09
C LEU A 77 -11.92 -4.23 -3.43
#